data_AF-A0A5N3UQC9-F1
#
_entry.id   AF-A0A5N3UQC9-F1
#
_cell.length_a   1.000
_cell.length_b   1.000
_cell.length_c   1.000
_cell.angle_alpha   90.00
_cell.angle_beta   90.00
_cell.angle_gamma   90.00
#
_symmetry.space_group_name_H-M   'P 1'
#
loop_
_entity.id
_entity.type
_entity.pdbx_description
1 polymer ?
#
loop_
_entity_poly.entity_id
_entity_poly.type
_entity_poly.pdbx_seq_one_letter_code
_entity_poly.pdbx_strand_id
1 'polypeptide(L)'
;MFIFIFLSLWTLLVMGREEGGAGSEKRVGKQCYPSLPPRCSSGSPSVQPWTQTDQNQLFADLSREELTAVMSFLNQKLGPDLVDAAQARPSDNCVFSVELQLPPKAAALAHLDRGSPPPAREALAIVFFGGQPQPNVTELVVGPLPQPSYMRDVTVERHGGPLPYYRRPVILREYLDIDQMIFDRELPQAAGVLHHCCFYKQGGQKLVTMNSAPRGVRSGDRATWFGLYYNISGAGFFLHPVGLELLVDHKSLDPAQWTIQKVFFQGRYYESLAQLEKQFEAGQVNVVVIPDNGTGGSWSLKSQVPPGPAPPLQFHPHGPRFRVQGNQVASSMWTFSFGLGGFSGPRIFDIRFQGERIAYEVSVQEALAIYGGNSPLALRGRYADANFGLGYFSTPLSRGVDCPYLATYVDWHFLLESQAPKTLHDAFCVF
;
A
#
# COMPACT_ATOMS: atom_id res chain seq x y z
N MET A 1 12.37 28.54 24.91
CA MET A 1 11.03 28.17 24.42
C MET A 1 10.71 29.09 23.25
N PHE A 2 11.09 28.68 22.04
CA PHE A 2 10.98 29.51 20.84
C PHE A 2 9.72 29.08 20.08
N ILE A 3 8.75 29.99 20.03
CA ILE A 3 7.50 29.83 19.27
C ILE A 3 7.75 30.48 17.91
N PHE A 4 7.77 29.67 16.85
CA PHE A 4 7.76 30.17 15.47
C PHE A 4 6.32 30.20 14.97
N ILE A 5 5.81 31.41 14.72
CA ILE A 5 4.54 31.67 14.06
C ILE A 5 4.86 31.87 12.57
N PHE A 6 4.37 30.99 11.70
CA PHE A 6 4.37 31.22 10.25
C PHE A 6 3.01 31.76 9.83
N LEU A 7 2.97 33.05 9.49
CA LEU A 7 1.87 33.67 8.75
C LEU A 7 2.08 33.40 7.25
N SER A 8 1.13 32.75 6.58
CA SER A 8 1.07 32.67 5.13
C SER A 8 0.18 33.80 4.59
N LEU A 9 0.75 34.64 3.73
CA LEU A 9 0.04 35.63 2.92
C LEU A 9 -0.08 35.07 1.52
N TRP A 10 -1.31 34.77 1.08
CA TRP A 10 -1.64 34.47 -0.31
C TRP A 10 -2.32 35.69 -0.93
N THR A 11 -1.68 36.31 -1.93
CA THR A 11 -2.29 37.31 -2.81
C THR A 11 -2.79 36.65 -4.09
N LEU A 12 -4.09 36.81 -4.35
CA LEU A 12 -4.78 36.48 -5.60
C LEU A 12 -4.41 37.50 -6.69
N LEU A 13 -4.08 37.01 -7.89
CA LEU A 13 -3.97 37.83 -9.10
C LEU A 13 -5.01 37.32 -10.12
N VAL A 14 -6.10 38.07 -10.22
CA VAL A 14 -7.11 37.98 -11.28
C VAL A 14 -6.67 38.91 -12.39
N MET A 15 -6.51 38.42 -13.62
CA MET A 15 -6.42 39.27 -14.81
C MET A 15 -7.62 39.02 -15.72
N GLY A 16 -8.46 40.04 -15.84
CA GLY A 16 -9.49 40.15 -16.87
C GLY A 16 -8.87 40.41 -18.24
N ARG A 17 -9.56 39.96 -19.30
CA ARG A 17 -9.16 40.13 -20.69
C ARG A 17 -10.25 40.89 -21.42
N GLU A 18 -9.93 42.11 -21.86
CA GLU A 18 -10.75 42.92 -22.76
C GLU A 18 -10.66 42.44 -24.21
N GLU A 19 -11.74 42.73 -24.94
CA GLU A 19 -12.01 42.44 -26.34
C GLU A 19 -11.16 43.26 -27.31
N GLY A 20 -10.93 42.73 -28.52
CA GLY A 20 -10.31 43.48 -29.60
C GLY A 20 -10.44 42.82 -30.97
N GLY A 21 -11.44 43.27 -31.74
CA GLY A 21 -11.31 43.67 -33.15
C GLY A 21 -11.14 42.59 -34.23
N ALA A 22 -12.23 42.32 -34.94
CA ALA A 22 -12.22 41.65 -36.24
C ALA A 22 -11.80 42.62 -37.37
N GLY A 23 -10.92 42.15 -38.27
CA GLY A 23 -10.55 42.83 -39.51
C GLY A 23 -10.36 41.81 -40.63
N SER A 24 -11.21 41.90 -41.65
CA SER A 24 -11.25 41.06 -42.84
C SER A 24 -10.39 41.64 -43.96
N GLU A 25 -9.61 40.82 -44.66
CA GLU A 25 -9.24 41.10 -46.05
C GLU A 25 -9.02 39.82 -46.88
N LYS A 26 -9.65 39.78 -48.06
CA LYS A 26 -9.57 38.74 -49.09
C LYS A 26 -8.34 38.99 -49.98
N ARG A 27 -7.64 37.94 -50.42
CA ARG A 27 -7.56 37.50 -51.84
C ARG A 27 -6.48 36.45 -52.13
N VAL A 28 -6.95 35.41 -52.83
CA VAL A 28 -6.42 34.82 -54.09
C VAL A 28 -5.10 34.04 -54.03
N GLY A 29 -5.17 32.82 -54.56
CA GLY A 29 -4.14 31.81 -54.46
C GLY A 29 -2.93 32.01 -55.37
N LYS A 30 -1.83 31.42 -54.93
CA LYS A 30 -0.77 30.89 -55.78
C LYS A 30 -0.42 29.50 -55.27
N GLN A 31 -0.47 28.55 -56.18
CA GLN A 31 -0.15 27.14 -55.96
C GLN A 31 1.37 26.99 -56.15
N CYS A 32 2.08 26.62 -55.08
CA CYS A 32 3.52 26.32 -55.12
C CYS A 32 3.71 24.83 -54.83
N TYR A 33 4.41 24.15 -55.73
CA TYR A 33 4.82 22.75 -55.59
C TYR A 33 5.84 22.60 -54.45
N PRO A 34 5.74 21.57 -53.58
CA PRO A 34 6.71 21.36 -52.52
C PRO A 34 7.97 20.68 -53.08
N SER A 35 9.08 21.41 -53.12
CA SER A 35 10.42 20.83 -53.22
C SER A 35 10.84 20.27 -51.86
N LEU A 36 11.19 18.98 -51.81
CA LEU A 36 11.76 18.36 -50.59
C LEU A 36 13.11 19.02 -50.24
N PRO A 37 13.35 19.40 -48.97
CA PRO A 37 14.69 19.77 -48.52
C PRO A 37 15.58 18.51 -48.39
N PRO A 38 16.91 18.64 -48.56
CA PRO A 38 17.83 17.51 -48.54
C PRO A 38 17.94 16.89 -47.14
N ARG A 39 17.98 15.55 -47.09
CA ARG A 39 18.16 14.77 -45.86
C ARG A 39 19.50 15.12 -45.22
N CYS A 40 19.48 15.65 -44.00
CA CYS A 40 20.66 15.69 -43.15
C CYS A 40 20.98 14.28 -42.66
N SER A 41 22.23 13.85 -42.84
CA SER A 41 22.76 12.61 -42.30
C SER A 41 22.80 12.70 -40.77
N SER A 42 21.79 12.14 -40.10
CA SER A 42 21.85 11.91 -38.66
C SER A 42 22.79 10.74 -38.41
N GLY A 43 24.06 11.02 -38.09
CA GLY A 43 24.92 10.05 -37.44
C GLY A 43 24.29 9.68 -36.12
N SER A 44 23.67 8.50 -36.06
CA SER A 44 23.23 7.88 -34.81
C SER A 44 24.47 7.72 -33.92
N PRO A 45 24.49 8.24 -32.67
CA PRO A 45 25.48 7.77 -31.71
C PRO A 45 25.27 6.26 -31.62
N SER A 46 26.31 5.49 -31.93
CA SER A 46 26.28 4.04 -31.81
C SER A 46 25.86 3.70 -30.39
N VAL A 47 24.64 3.18 -30.24
CA VAL A 47 24.18 2.60 -28.99
C VAL A 47 25.04 1.36 -28.78
N GLN A 48 26.06 1.50 -27.94
CA GLN A 48 26.82 0.35 -27.45
C GLN A 48 25.82 -0.61 -26.81
N PRO A 49 25.83 -1.91 -27.13
CA PRO A 49 25.02 -2.90 -26.45
C PRO A 49 25.39 -2.90 -24.97
N TRP A 50 24.56 -2.28 -24.13
CA TRP A 50 24.62 -2.50 -22.69
C TRP A 50 24.20 -3.94 -22.45
N THR A 51 25.18 -4.81 -22.22
CA THR A 51 24.98 -6.06 -21.51
C THR A 51 24.58 -5.73 -20.08
N GLN A 52 23.60 -6.44 -19.54
CA GLN A 52 23.24 -6.33 -18.14
C GLN A 52 24.52 -6.61 -17.35
N THR A 53 25.15 -5.59 -16.76
CA THR A 53 26.20 -5.85 -15.79
C THR A 53 25.47 -6.42 -14.58
N ASP A 54 25.77 -7.67 -14.20
CA ASP A 54 25.32 -8.34 -12.97
C ASP A 54 25.42 -7.43 -11.72
N GLN A 55 26.25 -6.39 -11.81
CA GLN A 55 26.53 -5.39 -10.78
C GLN A 55 25.31 -4.66 -10.20
N ASN A 56 24.23 -4.42 -10.96
CA ASN A 56 23.06 -3.70 -10.44
C ASN A 56 21.88 -4.58 -10.01
N GLN A 57 22.00 -5.91 -10.11
CA GLN A 57 21.03 -6.83 -9.52
C GLN A 57 21.06 -6.81 -7.98
N LEU A 58 22.09 -6.19 -7.36
CA LEU A 58 22.21 -6.05 -5.91
C LEU A 58 20.97 -5.43 -5.24
N PHE A 59 20.33 -4.50 -5.93
CA PHE A 59 19.16 -3.76 -5.43
C PHE A 59 17.84 -4.22 -6.05
N ALA A 60 17.86 -5.22 -6.92
CA ALA A 60 16.65 -5.76 -7.51
C ALA A 60 15.85 -6.47 -6.43
N ASP A 61 14.55 -6.18 -6.33
CA ASP A 61 13.62 -6.96 -5.52
C ASP A 61 13.67 -8.44 -5.96
N LEU A 62 13.19 -9.34 -5.08
CA LEU A 62 13.28 -10.77 -5.34
C LEU A 62 12.42 -11.19 -6.53
N SER A 63 12.95 -12.03 -7.41
CA SER A 63 12.15 -12.63 -8.49
C SER A 63 11.16 -13.66 -7.94
N ARG A 64 10.20 -14.10 -8.77
CA ARG A 64 9.27 -15.17 -8.37
C ARG A 64 10.01 -16.48 -8.05
N GLU A 65 11.06 -16.79 -8.80
CA GLU A 65 11.89 -17.98 -8.59
C GLU A 65 12.66 -17.88 -7.26
N GLU A 66 13.23 -16.71 -6.96
CA GLU A 66 13.92 -16.47 -5.68
C GLU A 66 12.96 -16.56 -4.50
N LEU A 67 11.78 -15.93 -4.59
CA LEU A 67 10.74 -16.02 -3.56
C LEU A 67 10.28 -17.46 -3.34
N THR A 68 10.07 -18.21 -4.43
CA THR A 68 9.70 -19.64 -4.36
C THR A 68 10.80 -20.48 -3.71
N ALA A 69 12.07 -20.21 -4.04
CA ALA A 69 13.22 -20.92 -3.47
C ALA A 69 13.34 -20.67 -1.96
N VAL A 70 13.18 -19.42 -1.51
CA VAL A 70 13.19 -19.08 -0.08
C VAL A 70 12.03 -19.74 0.65
N MET A 71 10.81 -19.65 0.12
CA MET A 71 9.64 -20.26 0.75
C MET A 71 9.79 -21.79 0.85
N SER A 72 10.29 -22.43 -0.21
CA SER A 72 10.57 -23.87 -0.21
C SER A 72 11.63 -24.25 0.83
N PHE A 73 12.67 -23.45 0.97
CA PHE A 73 13.71 -23.65 1.99
C PHE A 73 13.14 -23.49 3.42
N LEU A 74 12.33 -22.46 3.66
CA LEU A 74 11.69 -22.21 4.95
C LEU A 74 10.72 -23.33 5.33
N ASN A 75 9.89 -23.80 4.39
CA ASN A 75 9.00 -24.96 4.60
C ASN A 75 9.78 -26.20 5.08
N GLN A 76 10.96 -26.45 4.52
CA GLN A 76 11.80 -27.58 4.92
C GLN A 76 12.45 -27.37 6.31
N LYS A 77 12.84 -26.13 6.65
CA LYS A 77 13.60 -25.83 7.88
C LYS A 77 12.73 -25.58 9.10
N LEU A 78 11.55 -24.97 8.92
CA LEU A 78 10.64 -24.62 10.01
C LEU A 78 9.70 -25.76 10.40
N GLY A 79 9.61 -26.81 9.57
CA GLY A 79 8.87 -28.03 9.87
C GLY A 79 7.43 -28.03 9.31
N PRO A 80 6.71 -29.14 9.52
CA PRO A 80 5.41 -29.39 8.88
C PRO A 80 4.25 -28.56 9.44
N ASP A 81 4.42 -27.94 10.61
CA ASP A 81 3.36 -27.15 11.28
C ASP A 81 3.22 -25.72 10.70
N LEU A 82 3.96 -25.39 9.64
CA LEU A 82 3.92 -24.09 9.00
C LEU A 82 2.66 -23.97 8.11
N VAL A 83 1.76 -23.07 8.50
CA VAL A 83 0.50 -22.80 7.82
C VAL A 83 0.68 -21.66 6.82
N ASP A 84 -0.13 -21.65 5.76
CA ASP A 84 -0.24 -20.47 4.88
C ASP A 84 -0.82 -19.29 5.67
N ALA A 85 -0.09 -18.18 5.70
CA ALA A 85 -0.50 -16.96 6.40
C ALA A 85 -1.87 -16.43 5.92
N ALA A 86 -2.30 -16.73 4.68
CA ALA A 86 -3.66 -16.40 4.21
C ALA A 86 -4.77 -17.09 5.02
N GLN A 87 -4.46 -18.20 5.71
CA GLN A 87 -5.41 -19.01 6.49
C GLN A 87 -5.00 -19.17 7.96
N ALA A 88 -3.85 -18.64 8.36
CA ALA A 88 -3.29 -18.83 9.68
C ALA A 88 -4.16 -18.19 10.77
N ARG A 89 -4.40 -18.96 11.83
CA ARG A 89 -4.97 -18.47 13.08
C ARG A 89 -3.89 -17.81 13.94
N PRO A 90 -4.25 -17.00 14.94
CA PRO A 90 -3.26 -16.38 15.82
C PRO A 90 -2.37 -17.37 16.58
N SER A 91 -2.81 -18.62 16.76
CA SER A 91 -2.03 -19.69 17.40
C SER A 91 -1.16 -20.49 16.43
N ASP A 92 -1.15 -20.17 15.14
CA ASP A 92 -0.42 -20.94 14.14
C ASP A 92 0.98 -20.37 13.90
N ASN A 93 1.84 -21.18 13.30
CA ASN A 93 3.12 -20.72 12.79
C ASN A 93 2.95 -20.39 11.30
N CYS A 94 3.38 -19.22 10.85
CA CYS A 94 3.29 -18.85 9.43
C CYS A 94 4.41 -17.89 9.01
N VAL A 95 4.80 -17.96 7.73
CA VAL A 95 5.67 -16.95 7.10
C VAL A 95 4.77 -15.79 6.68
N PHE A 96 4.95 -14.63 7.31
CA PHE A 96 4.17 -13.44 7.03
C PHE A 96 4.65 -12.73 5.76
N SER A 97 5.96 -12.56 5.60
CA SER A 97 6.54 -11.92 4.43
C SER A 97 7.90 -12.48 4.08
N VAL A 98 8.26 -12.41 2.80
CA VAL A 98 9.63 -12.63 2.30
C VAL A 98 9.94 -11.50 1.32
N GLU A 99 11.00 -10.75 1.59
CA GLU A 99 11.48 -9.67 0.73
C GLU A 99 13.02 -9.62 0.68
N LEU A 100 13.57 -8.77 -0.20
CA LEU A 100 15.01 -8.62 -0.33
C LEU A 100 15.63 -8.09 0.98
N GLN A 101 16.64 -8.80 1.49
CA GLN A 101 17.55 -8.23 2.48
C GLN A 101 18.61 -7.39 1.73
N LEU A 102 18.54 -6.07 1.89
CA LEU A 102 19.51 -5.18 1.25
C LEU A 102 20.93 -5.47 1.76
N PRO A 103 21.96 -5.45 0.88
CA PRO A 103 23.33 -5.73 1.25
C PRO A 103 23.92 -4.60 2.11
N PRO A 104 24.91 -4.88 2.97
CA PRO A 104 25.65 -3.85 3.67
C PRO A 104 26.31 -2.86 2.69
N LYS A 105 26.10 -1.56 2.92
CA LYS A 105 26.59 -0.48 2.05
C LYS A 105 28.09 -0.58 1.74
N ALA A 106 28.91 -0.95 2.72
CA ALA A 106 30.35 -1.08 2.53
C ALA A 106 30.71 -2.13 1.46
N ALA A 107 30.05 -3.29 1.48
CA ALA A 107 30.28 -4.36 0.52
C ALA A 107 29.68 -4.02 -0.85
N ALA A 108 28.49 -3.40 -0.87
CA ALA A 108 27.87 -2.92 -2.11
C ALA A 108 28.77 -1.91 -2.83
N LEU A 109 29.31 -0.90 -2.13
CA LEU A 109 30.24 0.07 -2.71
C LEU A 109 31.58 -0.56 -3.13
N ALA A 110 32.07 -1.56 -2.40
CA ALA A 110 33.26 -2.31 -2.80
C ALA A 110 33.06 -3.00 -4.17
N HIS A 111 31.88 -3.58 -4.37
CA HIS A 111 31.52 -4.20 -5.63
C HIS A 111 31.36 -3.18 -6.75
N LEU A 112 30.52 -2.15 -6.53
CA LEU A 112 30.13 -1.17 -7.53
C LEU A 112 31.26 -0.24 -7.98
N ASP A 113 32.19 0.09 -7.08
CA ASP A 113 33.21 1.11 -7.35
C ASP A 113 34.61 0.52 -7.50
N ARG A 114 34.89 -0.63 -6.86
CA ARG A 114 36.23 -1.23 -6.82
C ARG A 114 36.30 -2.61 -7.47
N GLY A 115 35.20 -3.08 -8.06
CA GLY A 115 35.15 -4.39 -8.73
C GLY A 115 35.37 -5.58 -7.77
N SER A 116 35.13 -5.41 -6.47
CA SER A 116 35.14 -6.53 -5.52
C SER A 116 34.03 -7.54 -5.86
N PRO A 117 34.10 -8.80 -5.40
CA PRO A 117 32.98 -9.73 -5.55
C PRO A 117 31.67 -9.17 -4.97
N PRO A 118 30.51 -9.46 -5.57
CA PRO A 118 29.23 -9.00 -5.04
C PRO A 118 28.97 -9.61 -3.66
N PRO A 119 28.36 -8.85 -2.72
CA PRO A 119 27.89 -9.45 -1.47
C PRO A 119 26.86 -10.54 -1.74
N ALA A 120 26.72 -11.49 -0.81
CA ALA A 120 25.70 -12.52 -0.89
C ALA A 120 24.31 -11.87 -1.01
N ARG A 121 23.53 -12.33 -1.99
CA ARG A 121 22.14 -11.92 -2.16
C ARG A 121 21.28 -12.73 -1.20
N GLU A 122 20.50 -12.03 -0.38
CA GLU A 122 19.78 -12.63 0.75
C GLU A 122 18.33 -12.14 0.77
N ALA A 123 17.46 -12.93 1.39
CA ALA A 123 16.09 -12.56 1.69
C ALA A 123 15.91 -12.35 3.20
N LEU A 124 15.03 -11.44 3.58
CA LEU A 124 14.51 -11.31 4.93
C LEU A 124 13.10 -11.91 4.96
N ALA A 125 12.90 -12.90 5.82
CA ALA A 125 11.61 -13.50 6.09
C ALA A 125 11.12 -13.09 7.49
N ILE A 126 9.88 -12.61 7.57
CA ILE A 126 9.20 -12.37 8.85
C ILE A 126 8.32 -13.58 9.13
N VAL A 127 8.52 -14.20 10.29
CA VAL A 127 7.79 -15.40 10.71
C VAL A 127 7.02 -15.11 11.98
N PHE A 128 5.76 -15.51 12.01
CA PHE A 128 4.95 -15.51 13.21
C PHE A 128 4.99 -16.89 13.83
N PHE A 129 5.50 -17.00 15.06
CA PHE A 129 5.44 -18.24 15.83
C PHE A 129 4.34 -18.14 16.89
N GLY A 130 3.10 -18.47 16.50
CA GLY A 130 1.94 -18.49 17.40
C GLY A 130 1.80 -19.80 18.19
N GLY A 131 2.29 -20.91 17.64
CA GLY A 131 2.06 -22.28 18.12
C GLY A 131 2.99 -22.72 19.24
N GLN A 132 3.34 -21.81 20.16
CA GLN A 132 4.31 -22.06 21.21
C GLN A 132 3.94 -21.36 22.53
N PRO A 133 4.47 -21.79 23.70
CA PRO A 133 4.12 -21.21 25.00
C PRO A 133 4.40 -19.71 25.13
N GLN A 134 5.43 -19.21 24.44
CA GLN A 134 5.77 -17.79 24.38
C GLN A 134 5.82 -17.34 22.92
N PRO A 135 4.66 -16.98 22.33
CA PRO A 135 4.62 -16.56 20.94
C PRO A 135 5.52 -15.36 20.66
N ASN A 136 6.14 -15.33 19.49
CA ASN A 136 7.02 -14.25 19.09
C ASN A 136 6.95 -13.98 17.57
N VAL A 137 7.48 -12.83 17.18
CA VAL A 137 7.78 -12.54 15.78
C VAL A 137 9.30 -12.67 15.60
N THR A 138 9.70 -13.34 14.53
CA THR A 138 11.11 -13.59 14.24
C THR A 138 11.47 -13.09 12.84
N GLU A 139 12.61 -12.42 12.75
CA GLU A 139 13.23 -12.01 11.49
C GLU A 139 14.35 -13.00 11.13
N LEU A 140 14.19 -13.70 10.01
CA LEU A 140 15.14 -14.68 9.50
C LEU A 140 15.79 -14.17 8.22
N VAL A 141 17.12 -14.12 8.18
CA VAL A 141 17.83 -13.92 6.92
C VAL A 141 18.13 -15.27 6.28
N VAL A 142 17.77 -15.42 5.00
CA VAL A 142 17.90 -16.65 4.21
C VAL A 142 18.77 -16.40 2.99
N GLY A 143 19.75 -17.27 2.74
CA GLY A 143 20.66 -17.11 1.62
C GLY A 143 21.66 -18.26 1.44
N PRO A 144 22.62 -18.12 0.51
CA PRO A 144 22.63 -17.11 -0.54
C PRO A 144 21.63 -17.50 -1.65
N LEU A 145 21.03 -16.51 -2.31
CA LEU A 145 20.18 -16.71 -3.48
C LEU A 145 21.01 -16.95 -4.74
N PRO A 146 20.50 -17.70 -5.74
CA PRO A 146 19.13 -18.24 -5.87
C PRO A 146 18.90 -19.61 -5.21
N GLN A 147 19.95 -20.26 -4.69
CA GLN A 147 19.87 -21.58 -4.06
C GLN A 147 20.20 -21.47 -2.55
N PRO A 148 19.22 -21.09 -1.72
CA PRO A 148 19.45 -20.86 -0.30
C PRO A 148 19.94 -22.12 0.40
N SER A 149 20.95 -21.97 1.27
CA SER A 149 21.59 -23.06 2.00
C SER A 149 21.69 -22.79 3.50
N TYR A 150 21.53 -21.54 3.94
CA TYR A 150 21.47 -21.17 5.35
C TYR A 150 20.24 -20.31 5.67
N MET A 151 19.86 -20.34 6.94
CA MET A 151 19.04 -19.31 7.59
C MET A 151 19.70 -18.86 8.88
N ARG A 152 19.54 -17.60 9.25
CA ARG A 152 19.96 -17.05 10.53
C ARG A 152 18.87 -16.19 11.14
N ASP A 153 18.62 -16.37 12.43
CA ASP A 153 17.77 -15.48 13.21
C ASP A 153 18.55 -14.21 13.56
N VAL A 154 18.05 -13.07 13.11
CA VAL A 154 18.66 -11.74 13.36
C VAL A 154 17.81 -10.88 14.32
N THR A 155 16.77 -11.46 14.92
CA THR A 155 15.80 -10.74 15.75
C THR A 155 16.48 -10.11 16.96
N VAL A 156 17.26 -10.90 17.71
CA VAL A 156 17.96 -10.41 18.91
C VAL A 156 19.09 -9.45 18.54
N GLU A 157 19.78 -9.71 17.42
CA GLU A 157 20.84 -8.82 16.90
C GLU A 157 20.30 -7.42 16.61
N ARG A 158 19.11 -7.32 16.00
CA ARG A 158 18.50 -6.03 15.61
C ARG A 158 17.77 -5.34 16.75
N HIS A 159 17.09 -6.11 17.61
CA HIS A 159 16.11 -5.56 18.56
C HIS A 159 16.53 -5.71 20.02
N GLY A 160 17.65 -6.39 20.31
CA GLY A 160 18.13 -6.64 21.67
C GLY A 160 17.30 -7.64 22.48
N GLY A 161 16.36 -8.35 21.84
CA GLY A 161 15.47 -9.32 22.46
C GLY A 161 14.40 -9.85 21.49
N PRO A 162 13.54 -10.79 21.93
CA PRO A 162 12.44 -11.29 21.10
C PRO A 162 11.40 -10.20 20.86
N LEU A 163 10.80 -10.19 19.67
CA LEU A 163 9.69 -9.27 19.38
C LEU A 163 8.39 -9.80 20.00
N PRO A 164 7.72 -9.02 20.88
CA PRO A 164 6.46 -9.43 21.47
C PRO A 164 5.37 -9.64 20.42
N TYR A 165 4.65 -10.77 20.51
CA TYR A 165 3.72 -11.21 19.47
C TYR A 165 2.56 -10.24 19.16
N TYR A 166 2.16 -9.40 20.12
CA TYR A 166 1.10 -8.40 19.88
C TYR A 166 1.52 -7.30 18.89
N ARG A 167 2.82 -7.14 18.62
CA ARG A 167 3.35 -6.16 17.64
C ARG A 167 3.16 -6.60 16.19
N ARG A 168 2.84 -7.87 15.93
CA ARG A 168 2.62 -8.36 14.57
C ARG A 168 1.49 -7.57 13.88
N PRO A 169 1.58 -7.31 12.57
CA PRO A 169 0.44 -6.84 11.78
C PRO A 169 -0.82 -7.71 11.97
N VAL A 170 -2.00 -7.15 11.70
CA VAL A 170 -3.22 -7.97 11.60
C VAL A 170 -3.27 -8.46 10.17
N ILE A 171 -3.30 -9.79 10.02
CA ILE A 171 -3.39 -10.45 8.72
C ILE A 171 -4.84 -10.53 8.25
N LEU A 172 -5.05 -10.76 6.95
CA LEU A 172 -6.36 -10.87 6.33
C LEU A 172 -7.25 -11.89 7.06
N ARG A 173 -6.70 -13.05 7.46
CA ARG A 173 -7.47 -14.05 8.20
C ARG A 173 -8.01 -13.52 9.54
N GLU A 174 -7.18 -12.76 10.28
CA GLU A 174 -7.59 -12.17 11.56
C GLU A 174 -8.65 -11.08 11.35
N TYR A 175 -8.59 -10.29 10.27
CA TYR A 175 -9.69 -9.38 9.90
C TYR A 175 -10.98 -10.14 9.59
N LEU A 176 -10.91 -11.25 8.83
CA LEU A 176 -12.08 -12.07 8.50
C LEU A 176 -12.70 -12.72 9.74
N ASP A 177 -11.90 -13.17 10.70
CA ASP A 177 -12.39 -13.72 11.97
C ASP A 177 -13.06 -12.62 12.82
N ILE A 178 -12.53 -11.39 12.81
CA ILE A 178 -13.15 -10.25 13.48
C ILE A 178 -14.49 -9.90 12.84
N ASP A 179 -14.54 -9.83 11.50
CA ASP A 179 -15.78 -9.58 10.78
C ASP A 179 -16.81 -10.68 11.05
N GLN A 180 -16.39 -11.95 11.05
CA GLN A 180 -17.27 -13.06 11.39
C GLN A 180 -17.86 -12.88 12.81
N MET A 181 -17.03 -12.55 13.80
CA MET A 181 -17.51 -12.24 15.14
C MET A 181 -18.51 -11.07 15.12
N ILE A 182 -18.19 -9.95 14.48
CA ILE A 182 -19.04 -8.76 14.42
C ILE A 182 -20.38 -9.12 13.77
N PHE A 183 -20.38 -9.65 12.56
CA PHE A 183 -21.58 -9.85 11.75
C PHE A 183 -22.43 -11.05 12.22
N ASP A 184 -21.83 -12.14 12.67
CA ASP A 184 -22.57 -13.37 12.97
C ASP A 184 -22.98 -13.46 14.45
N ARG A 185 -22.19 -12.90 15.37
CA ARG A 185 -22.40 -13.02 16.82
C ARG A 185 -22.86 -11.73 17.49
N GLU A 186 -22.33 -10.59 17.06
CA GLU A 186 -22.49 -9.33 17.79
C GLU A 186 -23.65 -8.48 17.23
N LEU A 187 -23.64 -8.12 15.94
CA LEU A 187 -24.71 -7.31 15.32
C LEU A 187 -26.13 -7.89 15.46
N PRO A 188 -26.36 -9.22 15.43
CA PRO A 188 -27.69 -9.77 15.67
C PRO A 188 -28.31 -9.38 17.03
N GLN A 189 -27.49 -9.04 18.03
CA GLN A 189 -27.98 -8.58 19.34
C GLN A 189 -28.59 -7.17 19.31
N ALA A 190 -28.35 -6.41 18.24
CA ALA A 190 -28.90 -5.06 18.01
C ALA A 190 -29.66 -4.98 16.67
N ALA A 191 -30.31 -6.07 16.29
CA ALA A 191 -30.96 -6.18 14.99
C ALA A 191 -32.09 -5.15 14.79
N GLY A 192 -32.87 -4.83 15.82
CA GLY A 192 -33.97 -3.86 15.76
C GLY A 192 -33.49 -2.45 15.47
N VAL A 193 -32.53 -1.93 16.26
CA VAL A 193 -31.98 -0.59 16.02
C VAL A 193 -31.28 -0.50 14.66
N LEU A 194 -30.55 -1.55 14.26
CA LEU A 194 -29.84 -1.59 12.98
C LEU A 194 -30.79 -1.70 11.79
N HIS A 195 -31.90 -2.44 11.94
CA HIS A 195 -32.94 -2.50 10.94
C HIS A 195 -33.59 -1.12 10.74
N HIS A 196 -33.85 -0.42 11.85
CA HIS A 196 -34.47 0.91 11.84
C HIS A 196 -33.54 2.00 11.28
N CYS A 197 -32.28 2.06 11.73
CA CYS A 197 -31.36 3.13 11.34
C CYS A 197 -30.75 2.94 9.95
N CYS A 198 -30.49 1.67 9.62
CA CYS A 198 -29.42 1.31 8.71
C CYS A 198 -29.79 0.17 7.76
N PHE A 199 -31.09 -0.12 7.62
CA PHE A 199 -31.63 -1.16 6.73
C PHE A 199 -30.99 -2.54 6.89
N TYR A 200 -30.47 -2.84 8.08
CA TYR A 200 -29.82 -4.12 8.35
C TYR A 200 -30.80 -5.28 8.20
N LYS A 201 -30.26 -6.39 7.68
CA LYS A 201 -30.91 -7.70 7.64
C LYS A 201 -29.84 -8.72 8.00
N GLN A 202 -30.14 -9.64 8.91
CA GLN A 202 -29.22 -10.70 9.28
C GLN A 202 -28.85 -11.54 8.05
N GLY A 203 -27.55 -11.81 7.89
CA GLY A 203 -27.00 -12.46 6.70
C GLY A 203 -26.93 -11.58 5.44
N GLY A 204 -27.34 -10.30 5.54
CA GLY A 204 -27.21 -9.34 4.45
C GLY A 204 -25.80 -8.71 4.40
N GLN A 205 -25.26 -8.52 3.19
CA GLN A 205 -23.94 -7.91 2.96
C GLN A 205 -23.98 -6.38 2.86
N LYS A 206 -24.90 -5.72 3.57
CA LYS A 206 -25.15 -4.27 3.46
C LYS A 206 -24.15 -3.41 4.21
N LEU A 207 -23.42 -3.97 5.16
CA LEU A 207 -22.48 -3.24 6.00
C LEU A 207 -21.08 -3.83 5.83
N VAL A 208 -20.07 -2.97 5.95
CA VAL A 208 -18.64 -3.33 5.97
C VAL A 208 -17.97 -2.65 7.16
N THR A 209 -16.85 -3.21 7.61
CA THR A 209 -16.05 -2.66 8.70
C THR A 209 -14.83 -1.92 8.16
N MET A 210 -14.35 -0.94 8.93
CA MET A 210 -13.05 -0.31 8.71
C MET A 210 -12.37 -0.12 10.05
N ASN A 211 -11.10 -0.54 10.14
CA ASN A 211 -10.34 -0.50 11.37
C ASN A 211 -9.66 0.86 11.63
N SER A 212 -9.46 1.13 12.92
CA SER A 212 -8.59 2.18 13.42
C SER A 212 -7.14 1.69 13.61
N ALA A 213 -6.23 2.65 13.81
CA ALA A 213 -4.93 2.46 14.43
C ALA A 213 -4.65 3.66 15.36
N PRO A 214 -3.88 3.51 16.46
CA PRO A 214 -3.30 2.27 16.98
C PRO A 214 -4.34 1.40 17.71
N ARG A 215 -3.98 0.14 17.98
CA ARG A 215 -4.87 -0.89 18.53
C ARG A 215 -4.81 -0.98 20.06
N GLY A 216 -5.11 0.14 20.72
CA GLY A 216 -5.13 0.24 22.17
C GLY A 216 -4.58 1.57 22.66
N VAL A 217 -4.30 1.66 23.96
CA VAL A 217 -3.80 2.89 24.60
C VAL A 217 -2.47 2.71 25.32
N ARG A 218 -2.00 1.46 25.46
CA ARG A 218 -0.70 1.11 26.04
C ARG A 218 -0.06 -0.05 25.30
N SER A 219 1.25 -0.22 25.50
CA SER A 219 1.99 -1.36 24.94
C SER A 219 1.38 -2.68 25.42
N GLY A 220 1.19 -3.63 24.51
CA GLY A 220 0.60 -4.93 24.80
C GLY A 220 -0.91 -5.01 24.64
N ASP A 221 -1.59 -3.88 24.39
CA ASP A 221 -2.98 -3.90 23.96
C ASP A 221 -3.07 -4.36 22.49
N ARG A 222 -4.20 -5.00 22.14
CA ARG A 222 -4.59 -5.35 20.77
C ARG A 222 -6.12 -5.24 20.67
N ALA A 223 -6.60 -4.01 20.89
CA ALA A 223 -8.01 -3.65 20.88
C ALA A 223 -8.26 -2.52 19.87
N THR A 224 -9.11 -2.78 18.90
CA THR A 224 -9.26 -1.93 17.70
C THR A 224 -10.68 -1.39 17.63
N TRP A 225 -10.82 -0.08 17.43
CA TRP A 225 -12.10 0.49 17.00
C TRP A 225 -12.36 0.13 15.54
N PHE A 226 -13.52 -0.44 15.26
CA PHE A 226 -14.05 -0.70 13.92
C PHE A 226 -15.28 0.18 13.70
N GLY A 227 -15.22 1.04 12.69
CA GLY A 227 -16.40 1.78 12.22
C GLY A 227 -17.19 0.93 11.23
N LEU A 228 -18.52 1.04 11.28
CA LEU A 228 -19.40 0.39 10.32
C LEU A 228 -19.89 1.39 9.27
N TYR A 229 -19.88 0.94 8.02
CA TYR A 229 -20.23 1.72 6.84
C TYR A 229 -21.16 0.94 5.94
N TYR A 230 -21.94 1.63 5.11
CA TYR A 230 -22.67 0.96 4.03
C TYR A 230 -21.72 0.35 3.00
N ASN A 231 -22.01 -0.87 2.59
CA ASN A 231 -21.32 -1.54 1.48
C ASN A 231 -21.79 -0.96 0.14
N ILE A 232 -21.16 0.13 -0.30
CA ILE A 232 -21.48 0.80 -1.55
C ILE A 232 -20.77 0.11 -2.72
N SER A 233 -21.54 -0.25 -3.75
CA SER A 233 -20.99 -0.85 -4.97
C SER A 233 -20.55 0.22 -5.97
N GLY A 234 -19.32 0.08 -6.48
CA GLY A 234 -18.79 0.95 -7.54
C GLY A 234 -18.34 2.36 -7.08
N ALA A 235 -18.30 2.62 -5.78
CA ALA A 235 -17.78 3.85 -5.19
C ALA A 235 -17.15 3.57 -3.80
N GLY A 236 -16.54 4.58 -3.18
CA GLY A 236 -15.90 4.42 -1.87
C GLY A 236 -16.91 4.40 -0.72
N PHE A 237 -16.91 3.33 0.09
CA PHE A 237 -17.78 3.21 1.27
C PHE A 237 -17.43 4.20 2.40
N PHE A 238 -16.23 4.79 2.38
CA PHE A 238 -15.67 5.64 3.44
C PHE A 238 -16.53 6.87 3.79
N LEU A 239 -17.37 7.35 2.87
CA LEU A 239 -18.27 8.50 3.06
C LEU A 239 -19.64 8.12 3.63
N HIS A 240 -19.87 6.83 3.91
CA HIS A 240 -21.16 6.30 4.33
C HIS A 240 -21.13 5.61 5.69
N PRO A 241 -20.58 6.24 6.76
CA PRO A 241 -20.62 5.67 8.10
C PRO A 241 -22.07 5.60 8.59
N VAL A 242 -22.41 4.51 9.27
CA VAL A 242 -23.75 4.36 9.88
C VAL A 242 -23.81 4.87 11.32
N GLY A 243 -22.71 5.48 11.79
CA GLY A 243 -22.59 6.04 13.13
C GLY A 243 -22.39 5.00 14.24
N LEU A 244 -22.15 3.73 13.90
CA LEU A 244 -21.79 2.65 14.82
C LEU A 244 -20.29 2.39 14.77
N GLU A 245 -19.64 2.38 15.94
CA GLU A 245 -18.26 1.96 16.11
C GLU A 245 -18.15 0.96 17.27
N LEU A 246 -17.34 -0.09 17.06
CA LEU A 246 -17.16 -1.19 18.01
C LEU A 246 -15.70 -1.29 18.43
N LEU A 247 -15.41 -1.28 19.73
CA LEU A 247 -14.07 -1.55 20.25
C LEU A 247 -13.90 -3.04 20.46
N VAL A 248 -13.23 -3.71 19.52
CA VAL A 248 -13.01 -5.16 19.53
C VAL A 248 -11.67 -5.47 20.18
N ASP A 249 -11.66 -6.27 21.24
CA ASP A 249 -10.44 -6.88 21.79
C ASP A 249 -10.18 -8.22 21.11
N HIS A 250 -9.16 -8.23 20.25
CA HIS A 250 -8.73 -9.39 19.48
C HIS A 250 -7.30 -9.83 19.90
N LYS A 251 -6.96 -9.63 21.17
CA LYS A 251 -5.65 -9.98 21.74
C LYS A 251 -5.44 -11.48 21.94
N SER A 252 -6.47 -12.19 22.39
CA SER A 252 -6.39 -13.64 22.64
C SER A 252 -5.96 -14.37 21.37
N LEU A 253 -5.16 -15.43 21.53
CA LEU A 253 -4.81 -16.28 20.39
C LEU A 253 -5.98 -17.18 19.96
N ASP A 254 -6.97 -17.36 20.83
CA ASP A 254 -8.23 -18.03 20.53
C ASP A 254 -9.30 -16.97 20.17
N PRO A 255 -9.74 -16.90 18.89
CA PRO A 255 -10.79 -15.99 18.45
C PRO A 255 -12.11 -16.15 19.20
N ALA A 256 -12.40 -17.33 19.78
CA ALA A 256 -13.62 -17.52 20.56
C ALA A 256 -13.65 -16.64 21.83
N GLN A 257 -12.49 -16.23 22.35
CA GLN A 257 -12.35 -15.37 23.52
C GLN A 257 -12.37 -13.87 23.19
N TRP A 258 -12.48 -13.49 21.92
CA TRP A 258 -12.55 -12.08 21.53
C TRP A 258 -13.87 -11.45 21.98
N THR A 259 -13.83 -10.18 22.34
CA THR A 259 -14.98 -9.47 22.93
C THR A 259 -15.12 -8.05 22.40
N ILE A 260 -16.34 -7.51 22.44
CA ILE A 260 -16.58 -6.07 22.27
C ILE A 260 -16.46 -5.42 23.66
N GLN A 261 -15.45 -4.58 23.84
CA GLN A 261 -15.21 -3.85 25.09
C GLN A 261 -16.07 -2.59 25.22
N LYS A 262 -16.48 -2.00 24.08
CA LYS A 262 -17.30 -0.79 24.07
C LYS A 262 -18.05 -0.62 22.75
N VAL A 263 -19.21 0.02 22.82
CA VAL A 263 -20.00 0.41 21.66
C VAL A 263 -20.15 1.93 21.66
N PHE A 264 -20.02 2.55 20.50
CA PHE A 264 -20.37 3.94 20.27
C PHE A 264 -21.41 4.00 19.16
N PHE A 265 -22.57 4.60 19.42
CA PHE A 265 -23.63 4.76 18.44
C PHE A 265 -24.12 6.20 18.42
N GLN A 266 -23.95 6.87 17.28
CA GLN A 266 -24.44 8.21 16.96
C GLN A 266 -24.21 9.25 18.07
N GLY A 267 -23.00 9.29 18.63
CA GLY A 267 -22.61 10.27 19.65
C GLY A 267 -22.69 9.79 21.11
N ARG A 268 -23.17 8.55 21.36
CA ARG A 268 -23.32 8.02 22.72
C ARG A 268 -22.59 6.68 22.89
N TYR A 269 -22.04 6.47 24.08
CA TYR A 269 -21.42 5.20 24.45
C TYR A 269 -22.42 4.25 25.10
N TYR A 270 -22.24 2.96 24.84
CA TYR A 270 -22.96 1.85 25.45
C TYR A 270 -21.95 0.79 25.89
N GLU A 271 -22.29 0.00 26.90
CA GLU A 271 -21.47 -1.11 27.38
C GLU A 271 -21.50 -2.31 26.42
N SER A 272 -22.62 -2.53 25.73
CA SER A 272 -22.78 -3.62 24.77
C SER A 272 -23.86 -3.32 23.73
N LEU A 273 -23.88 -4.10 22.65
CA LEU A 273 -24.94 -4.03 21.63
C LEU A 273 -26.31 -4.41 22.20
N ALA A 274 -26.37 -5.41 23.08
CA ALA A 274 -27.61 -5.78 23.77
C ALA A 274 -28.16 -4.64 24.65
N GLN A 275 -27.29 -3.84 25.26
CA GLN A 275 -27.72 -2.65 26.02
C GLN A 275 -28.26 -1.56 25.09
N LEU A 276 -27.59 -1.32 23.95
CA LEU A 276 -28.06 -0.38 22.93
C LEU A 276 -29.46 -0.77 22.45
N GLU A 277 -29.67 -2.04 22.11
CA GLU A 277 -30.97 -2.56 21.67
C GLU A 277 -32.04 -2.37 22.74
N LYS A 278 -31.76 -2.74 23.99
CA LYS A 278 -32.70 -2.57 25.11
C LYS A 278 -33.12 -1.11 25.29
N GLN A 279 -32.19 -0.16 25.16
CA GLN A 279 -32.52 1.27 25.27
C GLN A 279 -33.30 1.77 24.05
N PHE A 280 -33.00 1.25 22.85
CA PHE A 280 -33.75 1.57 21.63
C PHE A 280 -35.21 1.10 21.74
N GLU A 281 -35.44 -0.16 22.11
CA GLU A 281 -36.79 -0.73 22.31
C GLU A 281 -37.58 -0.01 23.40
N ALA A 282 -36.89 0.55 24.40
CA ALA A 282 -37.50 1.38 25.44
C ALA A 282 -37.79 2.83 24.98
N GLY A 283 -37.51 3.19 23.73
CA GLY A 283 -37.68 4.54 23.19
C GLY A 283 -36.69 5.59 23.74
N GLN A 284 -35.55 5.15 24.27
CA GLN A 284 -34.56 6.01 24.95
C GLN A 284 -33.39 6.44 24.04
N VAL A 285 -33.37 5.94 22.81
CA VAL A 285 -32.36 6.27 21.80
C VAL A 285 -33.02 7.07 20.69
N ASN A 286 -32.62 8.33 20.53
CA ASN A 286 -33.01 9.14 19.38
C ASN A 286 -32.14 8.74 18.18
N VAL A 287 -32.70 8.00 17.23
CA VAL A 287 -31.97 7.42 16.10
C VAL A 287 -32.08 8.33 14.88
N VAL A 288 -30.93 8.69 14.31
CA VAL A 288 -30.85 9.28 12.99
C VAL A 288 -30.87 8.16 11.96
N VAL A 289 -31.87 8.17 11.08
CA VAL A 289 -31.95 7.24 9.94
C VAL A 289 -31.04 7.75 8.83
N ILE A 290 -30.06 6.94 8.44
CA ILE A 290 -29.03 7.32 7.46
C ILE A 290 -29.40 6.66 6.13
N PRO A 291 -29.61 7.42 5.03
CA PRO A 291 -29.96 6.84 3.74
C PRO A 291 -28.93 5.81 3.25
N ASP A 292 -29.39 4.71 2.64
CA ASP A 292 -28.53 3.64 2.09
C ASP A 292 -28.25 3.79 0.59
N ASN A 293 -28.80 4.82 -0.04
CA ASN A 293 -28.60 5.11 -1.46
C ASN A 293 -28.71 6.63 -1.72
N GLY A 294 -28.13 7.07 -2.83
CA GLY A 294 -28.21 8.45 -3.30
C GLY A 294 -27.54 8.63 -4.66
N THR A 295 -27.43 9.88 -5.08
CA THR A 295 -26.81 10.26 -6.36
C THR A 295 -25.77 11.37 -6.15
N GLY A 296 -24.90 11.56 -7.13
CA GLY A 296 -23.83 12.57 -7.07
C GLY A 296 -22.53 12.03 -6.49
N GLY A 297 -21.60 12.94 -6.19
CA GLY A 297 -20.18 12.61 -5.96
C GLY A 297 -19.90 11.76 -4.72
N SER A 298 -20.75 11.80 -3.68
CA SER A 298 -20.59 10.90 -2.54
C SER A 298 -20.95 9.46 -2.88
N TRP A 299 -21.83 9.24 -3.87
CA TRP A 299 -22.40 7.92 -4.19
C TRP A 299 -21.84 7.29 -5.46
N SER A 300 -21.17 8.07 -6.32
CA SER A 300 -20.60 7.58 -7.56
C SER A 300 -19.29 8.27 -7.90
N LEU A 301 -18.28 7.48 -8.26
CA LEU A 301 -17.03 7.95 -8.86
C LEU A 301 -17.15 8.17 -10.38
N LYS A 302 -18.27 7.74 -10.98
CA LYS A 302 -18.50 7.85 -12.43
C LYS A 302 -19.02 9.24 -12.78
N SER A 303 -18.28 9.92 -13.66
CA SER A 303 -18.76 11.17 -14.28
C SER A 303 -20.08 10.93 -15.03
N GLN A 304 -21.04 11.82 -14.80
CA GLN A 304 -22.31 11.85 -15.54
C GLN A 304 -22.19 12.58 -16.88
N VAL A 305 -21.06 13.24 -17.13
CA VAL A 305 -20.79 13.98 -18.36
C VAL A 305 -20.23 13.00 -19.41
N PRO A 306 -20.80 12.93 -20.63
CA PRO A 306 -20.28 12.07 -21.68
C PRO A 306 -18.85 12.47 -22.09
N PRO A 307 -18.01 11.52 -22.53
CA PRO A 307 -16.67 11.82 -23.00
C PRO A 307 -16.68 12.84 -24.15
N GLY A 308 -15.84 13.86 -24.02
CA GLY A 308 -15.60 14.85 -25.06
C GLY A 308 -14.49 14.44 -26.04
N PRO A 309 -13.88 15.40 -26.75
CA PRO A 309 -12.70 15.15 -27.58
C PRO A 309 -11.55 14.53 -26.78
N ALA A 310 -10.70 13.76 -27.47
CA ALA A 310 -9.53 13.15 -26.85
C ALA A 310 -8.58 14.22 -26.27
N PRO A 311 -8.02 14.00 -25.06
CA PRO A 311 -7.01 14.89 -24.51
C PRO A 311 -5.70 14.82 -25.30
N PRO A 312 -4.80 15.80 -25.17
CA PRO A 312 -3.48 15.75 -25.77
C PRO A 312 -2.71 14.49 -25.37
N LEU A 313 -2.04 13.88 -26.35
CA LEU A 313 -1.24 12.66 -26.16
C LEU A 313 0.25 12.97 -26.39
N GLN A 314 1.07 12.65 -25.39
CA GLN A 314 2.53 12.74 -25.48
C GLN A 314 3.11 11.46 -26.09
N PHE A 315 4.09 11.60 -26.99
CA PHE A 315 4.82 10.49 -27.61
C PHE A 315 6.27 10.86 -27.90
N HIS A 316 7.11 9.86 -28.21
CA HIS A 316 8.50 10.05 -28.62
C HIS A 316 8.68 9.84 -30.13
N PRO A 317 8.89 10.90 -30.94
CA PRO A 317 8.97 10.77 -32.40
C PRO A 317 10.09 9.85 -32.91
N HIS A 318 11.16 9.69 -32.11
CA HIS A 318 12.35 8.90 -32.46
C HIS A 318 12.62 7.78 -31.43
N GLY A 319 11.56 7.30 -30.77
CA GLY A 319 11.66 6.29 -29.71
C GLY A 319 12.07 6.86 -28.34
N PRO A 320 11.99 6.05 -27.27
CA PRO A 320 12.33 6.47 -25.92
C PRO A 320 13.77 6.96 -25.81
N ARG A 321 13.99 7.98 -24.97
CA ARG A 321 15.33 8.53 -24.67
C ARG A 321 15.94 7.96 -23.38
N PHE A 322 15.39 6.83 -22.93
CA PHE A 322 15.81 6.07 -21.78
C PHE A 322 15.60 4.57 -22.08
N ARG A 323 16.19 3.73 -21.24
CA ARG A 323 16.01 2.28 -21.26
C ARG A 323 15.71 1.81 -19.85
N VAL A 324 14.77 0.88 -19.73
CA VAL A 324 14.50 0.13 -18.51
C VAL A 324 14.95 -1.32 -18.74
N GLN A 325 15.75 -1.87 -17.84
CA GLN A 325 16.17 -3.27 -17.88
C GLN A 325 16.10 -3.85 -16.48
N GLY A 326 15.11 -4.72 -16.25
CA GLY A 326 14.77 -5.17 -14.90
C GLY A 326 14.45 -3.96 -14.02
N ASN A 327 15.21 -3.80 -12.94
CA ASN A 327 15.04 -2.70 -12.00
C ASN A 327 15.99 -1.51 -12.25
N GLN A 328 16.73 -1.49 -13.36
CA GLN A 328 17.65 -0.39 -13.69
C GLN A 328 17.05 0.52 -14.75
N VAL A 329 17.17 1.83 -14.53
CA VAL A 329 16.86 2.86 -15.52
C VAL A 329 18.15 3.53 -15.94
N ALA A 330 18.32 3.73 -17.25
CA ALA A 330 19.43 4.47 -17.82
C ALA A 330 18.95 5.44 -18.91
N SER A 331 19.47 6.65 -18.90
CA SER A 331 19.28 7.68 -19.92
C SER A 331 20.64 8.29 -20.30
N SER A 332 20.65 9.32 -21.15
CA SER A 332 21.90 10.02 -21.50
C SER A 332 22.59 10.71 -20.32
N MET A 333 21.88 10.90 -19.19
CA MET A 333 22.41 11.62 -18.03
C MET A 333 22.25 10.84 -16.73
N TRP A 334 21.13 10.14 -16.55
CA TRP A 334 20.78 9.48 -15.30
C TRP A 334 20.88 7.98 -15.40
N THR A 335 21.44 7.36 -14.36
CA THR A 335 21.35 5.92 -14.11
C THR A 335 20.98 5.67 -12.66
N PHE A 336 20.04 4.77 -12.40
CA PHE A 336 19.69 4.35 -11.04
C PHE A 336 18.99 2.99 -11.06
N SER A 337 18.97 2.33 -9.91
CA SER A 337 18.13 1.16 -9.67
C SER A 337 16.89 1.57 -8.86
N PHE A 338 15.76 0.90 -9.05
CA PHE A 338 14.53 1.13 -8.29
C PHE A 338 14.00 -0.17 -7.68
N GLY A 339 13.04 -0.06 -6.78
CA GLY A 339 12.32 -1.18 -6.19
C GLY A 339 11.23 -0.71 -5.25
N LEU A 340 10.58 -1.68 -4.62
CA LEU A 340 9.48 -1.48 -3.68
C LEU A 340 9.64 -2.46 -2.51
N GLY A 341 9.89 -1.91 -1.31
CA GLY A 341 9.84 -2.68 -0.08
C GLY A 341 8.39 -2.96 0.29
N GLY A 342 8.08 -4.17 0.77
CA GLY A 342 6.71 -4.58 1.10
C GLY A 342 6.08 -3.66 2.15
N PHE A 343 6.89 -3.18 3.10
CA PHE A 343 6.44 -2.28 4.18
C PHE A 343 6.71 -0.82 3.91
N SER A 344 7.98 -0.46 3.63
CA SER A 344 8.40 0.93 3.49
C SER A 344 8.06 1.57 2.15
N GLY A 345 7.77 0.78 1.11
CA GLY A 345 7.36 1.28 -0.20
C GLY A 345 8.54 1.70 -1.10
N PRO A 346 8.37 2.76 -1.92
CA PRO A 346 9.28 3.08 -3.03
C PRO A 346 10.72 3.42 -2.59
N ARG A 347 11.68 2.94 -3.39
CA ARG A 347 13.11 3.15 -3.15
C ARG A 347 13.90 3.20 -4.45
N ILE A 348 14.92 4.07 -4.50
CA ILE A 348 15.88 4.16 -5.60
C ILE A 348 17.31 4.15 -5.05
N PHE A 349 18.22 3.52 -5.80
CA PHE A 349 19.59 3.22 -5.38
C PHE A 349 20.61 3.55 -6.46
N ASP A 350 21.86 3.76 -6.02
CA ASP A 350 23.01 4.02 -6.88
C ASP A 350 22.71 5.10 -7.94
N ILE A 351 22.18 6.23 -7.49
CA ILE A 351 21.76 7.32 -8.36
C ILE A 351 23.00 8.04 -8.89
N ARG A 352 23.20 7.99 -10.20
CA ARG A 352 24.32 8.65 -10.86
C ARG A 352 23.86 9.66 -11.89
N PHE A 353 24.53 10.80 -11.91
CA PHE A 353 24.43 11.82 -12.94
C PHE A 353 25.74 11.84 -13.74
N GLN A 354 25.66 11.62 -15.05
CA GLN A 354 26.81 11.56 -15.96
C GLN A 354 27.93 10.62 -15.47
N GLY A 355 27.55 9.51 -14.85
CA GLY A 355 28.47 8.49 -14.33
C GLY A 355 28.94 8.71 -12.88
N GLU A 356 28.75 9.91 -12.32
CA GLU A 356 29.10 10.22 -10.92
C GLU A 356 27.92 9.93 -9.99
N ARG A 357 28.15 9.15 -8.93
CA ARG A 357 27.11 8.85 -7.94
C ARG A 357 26.82 10.08 -7.07
N ILE A 358 25.57 10.52 -7.07
CA ILE A 358 25.09 11.62 -6.22
C ILE A 358 24.40 11.13 -4.95
N ALA A 359 23.80 9.93 -4.97
CA ALA A 359 23.14 9.34 -3.82
C ALA A 359 23.23 7.81 -3.86
N TYR A 360 23.48 7.21 -2.71
CA TYR A 360 23.48 5.75 -2.57
C TYR A 360 22.05 5.19 -2.52
N GLU A 361 21.18 5.84 -1.77
CA GLU A 361 19.79 5.44 -1.55
C GLU A 361 18.93 6.69 -1.31
N VAL A 362 17.75 6.70 -1.92
CA VAL A 362 16.63 7.57 -1.56
C VAL A 362 15.41 6.67 -1.44
N SER A 363 14.83 6.58 -0.25
CA SER A 363 13.74 5.65 0.04
C SER A 363 12.69 6.28 0.95
N VAL A 364 11.43 5.93 0.71
CA VAL A 364 10.34 6.23 1.64
C VAL A 364 10.59 5.45 2.93
N GLN A 365 10.40 6.11 4.07
CA GLN A 365 10.60 5.52 5.39
C GLN A 365 9.29 5.25 6.11
N GLU A 366 8.34 6.19 6.02
CA GLU A 366 7.02 6.10 6.66
C GLU A 366 6.06 7.11 6.02
N ALA A 367 4.75 6.83 6.08
CA ALA A 367 3.69 7.81 5.87
C ALA A 367 2.79 7.85 7.11
N LEU A 368 2.41 9.06 7.53
CA LEU A 368 1.71 9.27 8.79
C LEU A 368 0.45 10.12 8.60
N ALA A 369 -0.68 9.60 9.06
CA ALA A 369 -1.95 10.33 9.13
C ALA A 369 -2.47 10.36 10.58
N ILE A 370 -2.51 11.57 11.16
CA ILE A 370 -3.05 11.81 12.51
C ILE A 370 -4.38 12.53 12.37
N TYR A 371 -5.43 11.90 12.89
CA TYR A 371 -6.79 12.41 12.86
C TYR A 371 -7.19 13.00 14.21
N GLY A 372 -8.14 13.92 14.15
CA GLY A 372 -9.00 14.30 15.27
C GLY A 372 -10.46 14.10 14.84
N GLY A 373 -11.35 13.93 15.81
CA GLY A 373 -12.77 13.75 15.53
C GLY A 373 -13.60 13.68 16.79
N ASN A 374 -14.91 13.65 16.61
CA ASN A 374 -15.89 13.50 17.70
C ASN A 374 -16.33 12.05 17.92
N SER A 375 -15.90 11.12 17.05
CA SER A 375 -16.07 9.69 17.24
C SER A 375 -14.79 9.04 17.79
N PRO A 376 -14.88 7.95 18.57
CA PRO A 376 -13.73 7.26 19.13
C PRO A 376 -12.69 6.84 18.08
N LEU A 377 -13.12 6.32 16.94
CA LEU A 377 -12.26 5.90 15.83
C LEU A 377 -11.44 7.07 15.30
N ALA A 378 -12.09 8.17 14.94
CA ALA A 378 -11.41 9.35 14.38
C ALA A 378 -10.55 10.07 15.44
N LEU A 379 -11.03 10.18 16.67
CA LEU A 379 -10.30 10.81 17.79
C LEU A 379 -8.99 10.08 18.12
N ARG A 380 -8.95 8.76 17.93
CA ARG A 380 -7.76 7.93 18.22
C ARG A 380 -6.90 7.66 16.99
N GLY A 381 -7.38 7.97 15.80
CA GLY A 381 -6.74 7.67 14.51
C GLY A 381 -5.34 8.23 14.40
N ARG A 382 -4.34 7.36 14.45
CA ARG A 382 -2.94 7.63 14.10
C ARG A 382 -2.43 6.47 13.28
N TYR A 383 -2.42 6.64 11.98
CA TYR A 383 -1.98 5.63 11.02
C TYR A 383 -0.52 5.89 10.67
N ALA A 384 0.32 4.91 10.96
CA ALA A 384 1.68 4.82 10.46
C ALA A 384 1.67 3.70 9.42
N ASP A 385 1.61 4.09 8.16
CA ASP A 385 1.12 3.27 7.05
C ASP A 385 2.07 2.13 6.68
N ALA A 386 3.36 2.25 6.98
CA ALA A 386 4.31 1.15 6.82
C ALA A 386 3.96 -0.08 7.69
N ASN A 387 3.20 0.10 8.78
CA ASN A 387 2.70 -1.02 9.60
C ASN A 387 1.65 -1.88 8.88
N PHE A 388 0.99 -1.33 7.85
CA PHE A 388 0.08 -2.05 6.97
C PHE A 388 0.84 -2.58 5.76
N GLY A 389 1.68 -1.71 5.18
CA GLY A 389 2.62 -2.03 4.14
C GLY A 389 2.38 -1.20 2.88
N LEU A 390 3.15 -0.12 2.73
CA LEU A 390 3.03 0.81 1.60
C LEU A 390 3.27 0.11 0.25
N GLY A 391 4.23 -0.81 0.20
CA GLY A 391 4.46 -1.63 -0.99
C GLY A 391 3.39 -2.69 -1.20
N TYR A 392 3.01 -3.39 -0.13
CA TYR A 392 1.98 -4.43 -0.19
C TYR A 392 0.62 -3.91 -0.69
N PHE A 393 0.24 -2.71 -0.28
CA PHE A 393 -1.00 -2.04 -0.70
C PHE A 393 -0.84 -1.18 -1.96
N SER A 394 0.28 -1.28 -2.68
CA SER A 394 0.41 -0.66 -4.01
C SER A 394 -0.58 -1.30 -4.99
N THR A 395 -1.10 -0.48 -5.92
CA THR A 395 -2.11 -0.89 -6.90
C THR A 395 -1.57 -0.82 -8.33
N PRO A 396 -2.14 -1.58 -9.28
CA PRO A 396 -1.78 -1.46 -10.69
C PRO A 396 -2.01 -0.02 -11.18
N LEU A 397 -1.05 0.51 -11.92
CA LEU A 397 -1.17 1.84 -12.53
C LEU A 397 -2.06 1.76 -13.78
N SER A 398 -3.14 2.52 -13.78
CA SER A 398 -4.10 2.60 -14.87
C SER A 398 -3.50 3.38 -16.05
N ARG A 399 -3.17 2.67 -17.12
CA ARG A 399 -2.51 3.25 -18.30
C ARG A 399 -3.30 4.40 -18.92
N GLY A 400 -2.65 5.57 -19.03
CA GLY A 400 -3.26 6.78 -19.57
C GLY A 400 -4.10 7.57 -18.55
N VAL A 401 -4.17 7.09 -17.30
CA VAL A 401 -4.79 7.79 -16.16
C VAL A 401 -3.71 8.16 -15.15
N ASP A 402 -3.03 7.15 -14.57
CA ASP A 402 -2.03 7.36 -13.53
C ASP A 402 -0.67 7.80 -14.11
N CYS A 403 -0.35 7.29 -15.30
CA CYS A 403 0.84 7.67 -16.06
C CYS A 403 0.51 7.90 -17.54
N PRO A 404 1.39 8.59 -18.30
CA PRO A 404 1.22 8.73 -19.74
C PRO A 404 0.99 7.37 -20.41
N TYR A 405 0.13 7.36 -21.45
CA TYR A 405 -0.28 6.11 -22.10
C TYR A 405 0.91 5.29 -22.65
N LEU A 406 1.92 5.99 -23.17
CA LEU A 406 3.14 5.42 -23.75
C LEU A 406 4.29 5.24 -22.73
N ALA A 407 4.03 5.36 -21.42
CA ALA A 407 5.01 5.01 -20.41
C ALA A 407 5.40 3.53 -20.50
N THR A 408 6.62 3.21 -20.02
CA THR A 408 7.06 1.83 -19.81
C THR A 408 6.57 1.39 -18.44
N TYR A 409 5.77 0.32 -18.38
CA TYR A 409 5.23 -0.20 -17.13
C TYR A 409 6.00 -1.44 -16.72
N VAL A 410 6.16 -1.63 -15.42
CA VAL A 410 6.98 -2.70 -14.84
C VAL A 410 6.21 -3.38 -13.71
N ASP A 411 6.19 -4.70 -13.76
CA ASP A 411 5.58 -5.55 -12.74
C ASP A 411 6.43 -5.60 -11.47
N TRP A 412 5.79 -5.88 -10.34
CA TRP A 412 6.45 -6.15 -9.06
C TRP A 412 6.06 -7.53 -8.53
N HIS A 413 7.01 -8.24 -7.93
CA HIS A 413 6.80 -9.58 -7.38
C HIS A 413 6.96 -9.55 -5.86
N PHE A 414 6.09 -10.26 -5.17
CA PHE A 414 6.06 -10.24 -3.71
C PHE A 414 5.52 -11.53 -3.11
N LEU A 415 5.92 -11.79 -1.86
CA LEU A 415 5.37 -12.86 -1.04
C LEU A 415 5.03 -12.25 0.32
N LEU A 416 3.76 -11.91 0.49
CA LEU A 416 3.17 -11.43 1.74
C LEU A 416 1.83 -12.12 1.95
N GLU A 417 1.59 -12.59 3.17
CA GLU A 417 0.40 -13.33 3.60
C GLU A 417 0.03 -14.46 2.63
N SER A 418 1.02 -15.24 2.20
CA SER A 418 0.89 -16.28 1.17
C SER A 418 2.12 -17.18 1.20
N GLN A 419 1.98 -18.46 0.85
CA GLN A 419 3.14 -19.31 0.51
C GLN A 419 3.52 -19.25 -0.99
N ALA A 420 2.66 -18.68 -1.83
CA ALA A 420 2.92 -18.53 -3.26
C ALA A 420 3.29 -17.07 -3.61
N PRO A 421 4.35 -16.84 -4.41
CA PRO A 421 4.65 -15.50 -4.91
C PRO A 421 3.55 -14.97 -5.82
N LYS A 422 3.15 -13.73 -5.57
CA LYS A 422 2.16 -12.97 -6.36
C LYS A 422 2.88 -11.90 -7.19
N THR A 423 2.18 -11.43 -8.22
CA THR A 423 2.65 -10.34 -9.09
C THR A 423 1.63 -9.22 -9.06
N LEU A 424 2.10 -8.00 -8.78
CA LEU A 424 1.37 -6.77 -9.04
C LEU A 424 1.77 -6.30 -10.44
N HIS A 425 0.84 -6.42 -11.39
CA HIS A 425 1.08 -5.94 -12.76
C HIS A 425 1.07 -4.42 -12.81
N ASP A 426 1.89 -3.85 -13.69
CA ASP A 426 1.95 -2.40 -13.93
C ASP A 426 2.18 -1.60 -12.62
N ALA A 427 3.01 -2.12 -11.70
CA ALA A 427 3.28 -1.53 -10.38
C ALA A 427 4.09 -0.23 -10.45
N PHE A 428 4.96 -0.11 -11.46
CA PHE A 428 5.74 1.09 -11.73
C PHE A 428 5.50 1.58 -13.16
N CYS A 429 5.69 2.88 -13.37
CA CYS A 429 5.76 3.47 -14.70
C CYS A 429 7.01 4.38 -14.82
N VAL A 430 7.68 4.32 -15.97
CA VAL A 430 8.86 5.15 -16.31
C VAL A 430 8.61 5.83 -17.65
N PHE A 431 8.82 7.14 -17.75
CA PHE A 431 8.52 7.96 -18.94
C PHE A 431 9.46 9.16 -19.13
#